data_AF-A0A434LSB7-F1
#
_entry.id   AF-A0A434LSB7-F1
#
_cell.length_a   1.000
_cell.length_b   1.000
_cell.length_c   1.000
_cell.angle_alpha   90.00
_cell.angle_beta   90.00
_cell.angle_gamma   90.00
#
_symmetry.space_group_name_H-M   'P 1'
#
loop_
_entity.id
_entity.type
_entity.pdbx_description
1 polymer ?
#
loop_
_entity_poly.entity_id
_entity_poly.type
_entity_poly.pdbx_seq_one_letter_code
_entity_poly.pdbx_strand_id
1 'polypeptide(L)'
;CQMVRLTPLDAESLMTVLESVEPPPPDDPAARAALAKRAGGSARTAILLTQYGGLEIAETLDALATARKSDVAGAYRLAEAVAGRDQAIQFDIFNRRALDLLSTGASQAALAGDLARAKTLSDTWHEALNAISETDTYNLDKKQHALTMIDRLNSAMRM
;
A
#
# COMPACT_ATOMS: atom_id res chain seq x y z
N CYS A 1 -0.23 -30.00 17.69
CA CYS A 1 -0.20 -28.52 17.78
C CYS A 1 -1.62 -28.00 18.03
N GLN A 2 -1.81 -27.08 18.97
CA GLN A 2 -3.09 -26.38 19.17
C GLN A 2 -3.13 -25.13 18.29
N MET A 3 -4.22 -24.93 17.55
CA MET A 3 -4.41 -23.71 16.75
C MET A 3 -4.96 -22.60 17.65
N VAL A 4 -4.27 -21.45 17.68
CA VAL A 4 -4.74 -20.23 18.34
C VAL A 4 -5.02 -19.20 17.25
N ARG A 5 -6.28 -18.75 17.16
CA ARG A 5 -6.69 -17.72 16.19
C ARG A 5 -6.50 -16.35 16.82
N LEU A 6 -5.64 -15.53 16.24
CA LEU A 6 -5.47 -14.13 16.62
C LEU A 6 -6.42 -13.28 15.78
N THR A 7 -7.30 -12.55 16.44
CA THR A 7 -8.23 -11.62 15.80
C THR A 7 -7.57 -10.25 15.67
N PRO A 8 -7.83 -9.47 14.60
CA PRO A 8 -7.36 -8.10 14.51
C PRO A 8 -7.83 -7.24 15.68
N LEU A 9 -7.01 -6.27 16.09
CA LEU A 9 -7.42 -5.27 17.08
C LEU A 9 -8.47 -4.32 16.48
N ASP A 10 -9.39 -3.86 17.31
CA ASP A 10 -10.23 -2.72 16.98
C ASP A 10 -9.40 -1.42 16.94
N ALA A 11 -9.99 -0.34 16.41
CA ALA A 11 -9.30 0.92 16.21
C ALA A 11 -8.86 1.58 17.54
N GLU A 12 -9.64 1.46 18.61
CA GLU A 12 -9.32 2.07 19.91
C GLU A 12 -8.13 1.34 20.54
N SER A 13 -8.20 0.01 20.62
CA SER A 13 -7.11 -0.84 21.10
C SER A 13 -5.82 -0.60 20.32
N LEU A 14 -5.91 -0.41 18.99
CA LEU A 14 -4.76 -0.10 18.15
C LEU A 14 -4.14 1.26 18.50
N MET A 15 -4.95 2.29 18.75
CA MET A 15 -4.44 3.61 19.16
C MET A 15 -3.76 3.54 20.53
N THR A 16 -4.34 2.82 21.49
CA THR A 16 -3.70 2.60 22.81
C THR A 16 -2.33 1.96 22.68
N VAL A 17 -2.17 0.99 21.78
CA VAL A 17 -0.84 0.40 21.51
C VAL A 17 0.11 1.44 20.93
N LEU A 18 -0.34 2.24 19.97
CA LEU A 18 0.51 3.26 19.34
C LEU A 18 0.92 4.38 20.30
N GLU A 19 0.08 4.75 21.27
CA GLU A 19 0.42 5.73 22.31
C GLU A 19 1.62 5.28 23.18
N SER A 20 1.91 3.97 23.22
CA SER A 20 3.06 3.43 23.94
C SER A 20 4.36 3.36 23.11
N VAL A 21 4.32 3.78 21.85
CA VAL A 21 5.44 3.67 20.89
C VAL A 21 5.76 5.04 20.29
N GLU A 22 7.04 5.33 20.05
CA GLU A 22 7.45 6.55 19.36
C GLU A 22 7.65 6.33 17.85
N PRO A 23 7.25 7.29 16.99
CA PRO A 23 6.47 8.46 17.33
C PRO A 23 4.99 8.09 17.62
N PRO A 24 4.28 8.92 18.42
CA PRO A 24 2.89 8.68 18.75
C PRO A 24 1.99 8.69 17.50
N PRO A 25 0.76 8.14 17.57
CA PRO A 25 -0.18 8.21 16.47
C PRO A 25 -0.51 9.68 16.13
N PRO A 26 -0.91 9.98 14.87
CA PRO A 26 -1.31 11.34 14.47
C PRO A 26 -2.41 11.91 15.38
N ASP A 27 -2.40 13.21 15.66
CA ASP A 27 -3.47 13.85 16.44
C ASP A 27 -4.74 14.08 15.62
N ASP A 28 -4.60 14.26 14.31
CA ASP A 28 -5.72 14.49 13.41
C ASP A 28 -6.67 13.25 13.37
N PRO A 29 -7.98 13.42 13.65
CA PRO A 29 -8.93 12.32 13.64
C PRO A 29 -9.04 11.60 12.29
N ALA A 30 -8.92 12.32 11.17
CA ALA A 30 -9.00 11.70 9.84
C ALA A 30 -7.76 10.83 9.57
N ALA A 31 -6.57 11.30 9.92
CA ALA A 31 -5.33 10.52 9.86
C ALA A 31 -5.36 9.29 10.78
N ARG A 32 -5.90 9.40 12.00
CA ARG A 32 -6.10 8.23 12.90
C ARG A 32 -7.03 7.18 12.28
N ALA A 33 -8.16 7.61 11.72
CA ALA A 33 -9.10 6.72 11.07
C ALA A 33 -8.47 6.04 9.84
N ALA A 34 -7.72 6.81 9.03
CA ALA A 34 -7.02 6.29 7.87
C ALA A 34 -5.92 5.29 8.26
N LEU A 35 -5.17 5.56 9.33
CA LEU A 35 -4.19 4.65 9.92
C LEU A 35 -4.83 3.35 10.40
N ALA A 36 -5.89 3.44 11.21
CA ALA A 36 -6.58 2.26 11.72
C ALA A 36 -7.14 1.39 10.58
N LYS A 37 -7.77 2.01 9.58
CA LYS A 37 -8.29 1.33 8.41
C LYS A 37 -7.18 0.61 7.63
N ARG A 38 -6.04 1.27 7.39
CA ARG A 38 -4.90 0.71 6.64
C ARG A 38 -4.15 -0.36 7.43
N ALA A 39 -4.06 -0.20 8.74
CA ALA A 39 -3.44 -1.20 9.61
C ALA A 39 -4.26 -2.49 9.71
N GLY A 40 -5.58 -2.43 9.48
CA GLY A 40 -6.45 -3.61 9.52
C GLY A 40 -6.39 -4.35 10.86
N GLY A 41 -6.20 -3.61 11.96
CA GLY A 41 -6.05 -4.15 13.32
C GLY A 41 -4.68 -4.79 13.63
N SER A 42 -3.69 -4.69 12.74
CA SER A 42 -2.31 -5.11 12.98
C SER A 42 -1.50 -4.00 13.64
N ALA A 43 -1.11 -4.20 14.91
CA ALA A 43 -0.23 -3.29 15.63
C ALA A 43 1.10 -3.06 14.89
N ARG A 44 1.72 -4.12 14.38
CA ARG A 44 2.95 -4.02 13.59
C ARG A 44 2.77 -3.13 12.36
N THR A 45 1.69 -3.32 11.62
CA THR A 45 1.43 -2.53 10.40
C THR A 45 1.22 -1.07 10.77
N ALA A 46 0.45 -0.79 11.83
CA ALA A 46 0.23 0.57 12.29
C ALA A 46 1.54 1.27 12.69
N ILE A 47 2.40 0.59 13.46
CA ILE A 47 3.71 1.13 13.86
C ILE A 47 4.56 1.49 12.64
N LEU A 48 4.64 0.60 11.65
CA LEU A 48 5.41 0.86 10.43
C LEU A 48 4.85 2.04 9.63
N LEU A 49 3.52 2.13 9.50
CA LEU A 49 2.89 3.25 8.80
C LEU A 49 3.14 4.58 9.51
N THR A 50 3.13 4.59 10.84
CA THR A 50 3.42 5.79 11.64
C THR A 50 4.89 6.20 11.58
N GLN A 51 5.82 5.25 11.73
CA GLN A 51 7.27 5.54 11.81
C GLN A 51 7.89 5.93 10.47
N TYR A 52 7.38 5.41 9.36
CA TYR A 52 8.05 5.51 8.06
C TYR A 52 7.24 6.28 7.02
N GLY A 53 6.39 7.21 7.45
CA GLY A 53 5.61 8.07 6.54
C GLY A 53 4.60 7.29 5.67
N GLY A 54 4.16 6.13 6.14
CA GLY A 54 3.37 5.22 5.33
C GLY A 54 1.97 5.74 4.98
N LEU A 55 1.42 6.65 5.79
CA LEU A 55 0.17 7.35 5.46
C LEU A 55 0.32 8.25 4.23
N GLU A 56 1.37 9.07 4.17
CA GLU A 56 1.62 9.98 3.05
C GLU A 56 1.95 9.21 1.77
N ILE A 57 2.77 8.15 1.88
CA ILE A 57 3.07 7.24 0.76
C ILE A 57 1.78 6.64 0.22
N ALA A 58 0.92 6.12 1.09
CA ALA A 58 -0.33 5.49 0.68
C ALA A 58 -1.30 6.50 0.06
N GLU A 59 -1.42 7.69 0.61
CA GLU A 59 -2.31 8.74 0.10
C GLU A 59 -1.86 9.26 -1.27
N THR A 60 -0.54 9.46 -1.43
CA THR A 60 0.03 9.86 -2.72
C THR A 60 -0.20 8.78 -3.77
N LEU A 61 0.00 7.50 -3.43
CA LEU A 61 -0.27 6.40 -4.35
C LEU A 61 -1.76 6.27 -4.68
N ASP A 62 -2.65 6.43 -3.71
CA ASP A 62 -4.11 6.42 -3.90
C ASP A 62 -4.55 7.51 -4.89
N ALA A 63 -3.99 8.71 -4.75
CA ALA A 63 -4.24 9.83 -5.65
C ALA A 63 -3.73 9.54 -7.08
N LEU A 64 -2.53 8.97 -7.21
CA LEU A 64 -1.95 8.59 -8.51
C LEU A 64 -2.75 7.46 -9.18
N ALA A 65 -3.24 6.48 -8.42
CA ALA A 65 -4.03 5.36 -8.93
C ALA A 65 -5.40 5.82 -9.47
N THR A 66 -5.98 6.86 -8.87
CA THR A 66 -7.32 7.37 -9.23
C THR A 66 -7.29 8.60 -10.15
N ALA A 67 -6.11 9.14 -10.43
CA ALA A 67 -5.95 10.32 -11.28
C ALA A 67 -6.49 10.07 -12.70
N ARG A 68 -7.34 10.98 -13.19
CA ARG A 68 -7.90 10.92 -14.55
C ARG A 68 -6.86 11.14 -15.65
N LYS A 69 -5.82 11.93 -15.37
CA LYS A 69 -4.65 12.14 -16.25
C LYS A 69 -3.41 11.60 -15.56
N SER A 70 -2.43 11.16 -16.35
CA SER A 70 -1.14 10.72 -15.80
C SER A 70 -0.42 11.91 -15.15
N ASP A 71 -0.26 11.88 -13.83
CA ASP A 71 0.57 12.83 -13.09
C ASP A 71 2.01 12.29 -13.00
N VAL A 72 2.74 12.49 -14.10
CA VAL A 72 4.13 12.03 -14.23
C VAL A 72 5.01 12.67 -13.14
N ALA A 73 4.82 13.96 -12.84
CA ALA A 73 5.62 14.65 -11.83
C ALA A 73 5.36 14.09 -10.43
N GLY A 74 4.10 13.81 -10.08
CA GLY A 74 3.74 13.11 -8.85
C GLY A 74 4.34 11.71 -8.77
N ALA A 75 4.27 10.93 -9.85
CA ALA A 75 4.86 9.59 -9.90
C ALA A 75 6.37 9.60 -9.67
N TYR A 76 7.11 10.51 -10.31
CA TYR A 76 8.55 10.66 -10.08
C TYR A 76 8.90 11.09 -8.65
N ARG A 77 8.12 12.02 -8.06
CA ARG A 77 8.34 12.42 -6.66
C ARG A 77 8.13 11.27 -5.69
N LEU A 78 7.05 10.50 -5.87
CA LEU A 78 6.80 9.33 -5.03
C LEU A 78 7.88 8.26 -5.21
N ALA A 79 8.25 7.97 -6.46
CA ALA A 79 9.30 6.99 -6.76
C ALA A 79 10.65 7.39 -6.13
N GLU A 80 11.04 8.67 -6.19
CA GLU A 80 12.24 9.18 -5.52
C GLU A 80 12.16 9.01 -4.00
N ALA A 81 11.02 9.33 -3.39
CA ALA A 81 10.81 9.26 -1.95
C ALA A 81 10.96 7.83 -1.42
N VAL A 82 10.48 6.82 -2.16
CA VAL A 82 10.47 5.41 -1.70
C VAL A 82 11.67 4.60 -2.15
N ALA A 83 12.39 5.04 -3.20
CA ALA A 83 13.55 4.32 -3.75
C ALA A 83 14.91 4.84 -3.26
N GLY A 84 14.91 5.84 -2.38
CA GLY A 84 16.14 6.42 -1.83
C GLY A 84 16.99 5.42 -1.06
N ARG A 85 18.23 5.82 -0.76
CA ARG A 85 19.11 5.06 0.13
C ARG A 85 18.47 4.92 1.51
N ASP A 86 18.57 3.72 2.09
CA ASP A 86 18.00 3.38 3.40
C ASP A 86 16.45 3.50 3.48
N GLN A 87 15.74 3.51 2.34
CA GLN A 87 14.27 3.58 2.23
C GLN A 87 13.60 2.20 2.07
N ALA A 88 14.22 1.12 2.56
CA ALA A 88 13.72 -0.24 2.33
C ALA A 88 12.30 -0.47 2.88
N ILE A 89 11.96 0.15 4.02
CA ILE A 89 10.65 0.02 4.64
C ILE A 89 9.59 0.81 3.88
N GLN A 90 9.93 2.02 3.43
CA GLN A 90 9.06 2.87 2.61
C GLN A 90 8.76 2.20 1.27
N PHE A 91 9.76 1.57 0.65
CA PHE A 91 9.60 0.78 -0.56
C PHE A 91 8.65 -0.42 -0.34
N ASP A 92 8.79 -1.15 0.77
CA ASP A 92 7.87 -2.24 1.14
C ASP A 92 6.44 -1.73 1.39
N ILE A 93 6.28 -0.60 2.09
CA ILE A 93 4.98 0.04 2.31
C ILE A 93 4.32 0.42 0.97
N PHE A 94 5.08 1.03 0.06
CA PHE A 94 4.61 1.38 -1.27
C PHE A 94 4.13 0.15 -2.05
N ASN A 95 4.95 -0.91 -2.08
CA ASN A 95 4.63 -2.15 -2.80
C ASN A 95 3.39 -2.84 -2.23
N ARG A 96 3.30 -2.95 -0.90
CA ARG A 96 2.12 -3.50 -0.22
C ARG A 96 0.86 -2.71 -0.57
N ARG A 97 0.94 -1.37 -0.54
CA ARG A 97 -0.20 -0.53 -0.88
C ARG A 97 -0.67 -0.73 -2.32
N ALA A 98 0.26 -0.85 -3.27
CA ALA A 98 -0.08 -1.14 -4.66
C ALA A 98 -0.83 -2.48 -4.81
N LEU A 99 -0.35 -3.53 -4.12
CA LEU A 99 -1.00 -4.83 -4.08
C LEU A 99 -2.38 -4.78 -3.39
N ASP A 100 -2.52 -4.02 -2.31
CA ASP A 100 -3.80 -3.84 -1.59
C ASP A 100 -4.84 -3.15 -2.46
N LEU A 101 -4.44 -2.14 -3.24
CA LEU A 101 -5.33 -1.45 -4.19
C LEU A 101 -5.84 -2.40 -5.27
N LEU A 102 -4.94 -3.19 -5.87
CA LEU A 102 -5.31 -4.17 -6.90
C LEU A 102 -6.23 -5.26 -6.36
N SER A 103 -5.91 -5.84 -5.20
CA SER A 103 -6.73 -6.90 -4.58
C SER A 103 -8.10 -6.39 -4.10
N THR A 104 -8.15 -5.18 -3.53
CA THR A 104 -9.41 -4.54 -3.13
C THR A 104 -10.28 -4.27 -4.36
N GLY A 105 -9.71 -3.70 -5.42
CA GLY A 105 -10.42 -3.44 -6.67
C GLY A 105 -10.93 -4.72 -7.32
N ALA A 106 -10.12 -5.78 -7.36
CA ALA A 106 -10.51 -7.09 -7.89
C ALA A 106 -11.69 -7.69 -7.10
N SER A 107 -11.62 -7.63 -5.76
CA SER A 107 -12.68 -8.13 -4.87
C SER A 107 -13.99 -7.36 -5.06
N GLN A 108 -13.91 -6.03 -5.18
CA GLN A 108 -15.09 -5.19 -5.43
C GLN A 108 -15.72 -5.47 -6.79
N ALA A 109 -14.91 -5.61 -7.84
CA ALA A 109 -15.39 -5.97 -9.18
C ALA A 109 -16.07 -7.34 -9.19
N ALA A 110 -15.48 -8.34 -8.51
CA ALA A 110 -16.07 -9.68 -8.39
C ALA A 110 -17.41 -9.66 -7.66
N LEU A 111 -17.51 -8.92 -6.54
CA LEU A 111 -18.76 -8.74 -5.80
C LEU A 111 -19.83 -8.00 -6.61
N ALA A 112 -19.42 -7.10 -7.50
CA ALA A 112 -20.31 -6.39 -8.43
C ALA A 112 -20.71 -7.23 -9.66
N GLY A 113 -20.14 -8.44 -9.82
CA GLY A 113 -20.39 -9.31 -10.98
C GLY A 113 -19.58 -8.94 -12.23
N ASP A 114 -18.70 -7.95 -12.16
CA ASP A 114 -17.79 -7.57 -13.26
C ASP A 114 -16.55 -8.47 -13.25
N LEU A 115 -16.74 -9.70 -13.73
CA LEU A 115 -15.70 -10.73 -13.73
C LEU A 115 -14.53 -10.38 -14.66
N ALA A 116 -14.77 -9.60 -15.72
CA ALA A 116 -13.72 -9.16 -16.63
C ALA A 116 -12.77 -8.20 -15.92
N ARG A 117 -13.30 -7.17 -15.24
CA ARG A 117 -12.50 -6.24 -14.44
C ARG A 117 -11.81 -6.94 -13.29
N ALA A 118 -12.50 -7.84 -12.59
CA ALA A 118 -11.92 -8.62 -11.50
C ALA A 118 -10.71 -9.45 -11.97
N LYS A 119 -10.81 -10.07 -13.15
CA LYS A 119 -9.70 -10.81 -13.77
C LYS A 119 -8.52 -9.89 -14.09
N THR A 120 -8.74 -8.77 -14.78
CA THR A 120 -7.66 -7.83 -15.13
C THR A 120 -6.89 -7.35 -13.90
N LEU A 121 -7.60 -6.99 -12.83
CA LEU A 121 -6.98 -6.53 -11.58
C LEU A 121 -6.23 -7.66 -10.86
N SER A 122 -6.76 -8.88 -10.89
CA SER A 122 -6.11 -10.07 -10.28
C SER A 122 -4.85 -10.51 -11.04
N ASP A 123 -4.88 -10.44 -12.37
CA ASP A 123 -3.72 -10.73 -13.22
C ASP A 123 -2.63 -9.67 -12.97
N THR A 124 -3.01 -8.39 -12.96
CA THR A 124 -2.10 -7.28 -12.68
C THR A 124 -1.48 -7.39 -11.28
N TRP A 125 -2.24 -7.86 -10.28
CA TRP A 125 -1.73 -8.16 -8.95
C TRP A 125 -0.64 -9.23 -8.97
N HIS A 126 -0.81 -10.31 -9.73
CA HIS A 126 0.20 -11.37 -9.85
C HIS A 126 1.46 -10.85 -10.52
N GLU A 127 1.33 -10.08 -11.60
CA GLU A 127 2.48 -9.50 -12.28
C GLU A 127 3.22 -8.49 -11.39
N ALA A 128 2.49 -7.70 -10.60
CA ALA A 128 3.06 -6.78 -9.62
C ALA A 128 3.84 -7.55 -8.53
N LEU A 129 3.28 -8.65 -8.02
CA LEU A 129 3.95 -9.51 -7.03
C LEU A 129 5.24 -10.11 -7.60
N ASN A 130 5.21 -10.60 -8.84
CA ASN A 130 6.40 -11.12 -9.51
C ASN A 130 7.47 -10.03 -9.69
N ALA A 131 7.07 -8.83 -10.14
CA ALA A 131 8.00 -7.71 -10.31
C ALA A 131 8.67 -7.28 -8.99
N ILE A 132 7.92 -7.31 -7.87
CA ILE A 132 8.48 -7.08 -6.52
C ILE A 132 9.53 -8.16 -6.20
N SER A 133 9.18 -9.43 -6.39
CA SER A 133 10.09 -10.55 -6.13
C SER A 133 11.36 -10.48 -6.99
N GLU A 134 11.25 -10.14 -8.27
CA GLU A 134 12.39 -9.99 -9.18
C GLU A 134 13.28 -8.81 -8.78
N THR A 135 12.67 -7.68 -8.42
CA THR A 135 13.40 -6.50 -7.96
C THR A 135 14.22 -6.79 -6.72
N ASP A 136 13.65 -7.51 -5.75
CA ASP A 136 14.35 -7.90 -4.54
C ASP A 136 15.41 -8.99 -4.81
N THR A 137 15.09 -9.99 -5.64
CA THR A 137 15.98 -11.13 -5.94
C THR A 137 17.21 -10.70 -6.72
N TYR A 138 17.03 -9.82 -7.72
CA TYR A 138 18.11 -9.38 -8.61
C TYR A 138 18.66 -8.00 -8.24
N ASN A 139 18.22 -7.42 -7.12
CA ASN A 139 18.60 -6.09 -6.65
C ASN A 139 18.47 -5.03 -7.77
N LEU A 140 17.31 -5.04 -8.45
CA LEU A 140 17.03 -4.13 -9.57
C LEU A 140 16.83 -2.69 -9.09
N ASP A 141 16.85 -1.75 -10.03
CA ASP A 141 16.64 -0.33 -9.74
C ASP A 141 15.24 -0.08 -9.17
N LYS A 142 15.20 0.27 -7.87
CA LYS A 142 13.95 0.48 -7.12
C LYS A 142 13.13 1.66 -7.63
N LYS A 143 13.80 2.70 -8.14
CA LYS A 143 13.10 3.89 -8.64
C LYS A 143 12.37 3.55 -9.93
N GLN A 144 13.03 2.83 -10.83
CA GLN A 144 12.43 2.31 -12.05
C GLN A 144 11.28 1.35 -11.72
N HIS A 145 11.46 0.43 -10.77
CA HIS A 145 10.37 -0.44 -10.30
C HIS A 145 9.17 0.38 -9.80
N ALA A 146 9.38 1.38 -8.93
CA ALA A 146 8.30 2.19 -8.39
C ALA A 146 7.55 2.94 -9.50
N LEU A 147 8.25 3.53 -10.48
CA LEU A 147 7.64 4.18 -11.64
C LEU A 147 6.79 3.20 -12.47
N THR A 148 7.34 2.03 -12.81
CA THR A 148 6.61 1.00 -13.56
C THR A 148 5.41 0.46 -12.78
N MET A 149 5.51 0.32 -11.47
CA MET A 149 4.41 -0.10 -10.60
C MET A 149 3.28 0.94 -10.58
N ILE A 150 3.59 2.24 -10.49
CA ILE A 150 2.60 3.32 -10.53
C ILE A 150 1.86 3.32 -11.87
N ASP A 151 2.60 3.21 -12.98
CA ASP A 151 2.00 3.19 -14.32
C ASP A 151 1.11 1.97 -14.55
N ARG A 152 1.57 0.78 -14.14
CA ARG A 152 0.81 -0.47 -14.16
C ARG A 152 -0.49 -0.35 -13.36
N LEU A 153 -0.39 0.18 -12.14
CA LEU A 153 -1.53 0.40 -11.26
C LEU A 153 -2.52 1.38 -11.88
N ASN A 154 -2.06 2.53 -12.35
CA ASN A 154 -2.90 3.56 -12.96
C ASN A 154 -3.63 3.03 -14.21
N SER A 155 -2.93 2.26 -15.04
CA SER A 155 -3.50 1.63 -16.24
C SER A 155 -4.60 0.63 -15.88
N ALA A 156 -4.33 -0.28 -14.95
CA ALA A 156 -5.30 -1.29 -14.53
C ALA A 156 -6.54 -0.70 -13.85
N MET A 157 -6.40 0.42 -13.11
CA MET A 157 -7.52 1.08 -12.44
C MET A 157 -8.47 1.81 -13.40
N ARG A 158 -7.98 2.19 -14.59
CA ARG A 158 -8.76 2.92 -15.61
C ARG A 158 -9.53 2.01 -16.56
N MET A 159 -9.11 0.76 -16.72
CA MET A 159 -9.84 -0.26 -17.49
C MET A 159 -11.13 -0.64 -16.77
#